data_AF-A0A9E5RVJ0-F1
#
_entry.id   AF-A0A9E5RVJ0-F1
#
_cell.length_a   1.000
_cell.length_b   1.000
_cell.length_c   1.000
_cell.angle_alpha   90.00
_cell.angle_beta   90.00
_cell.angle_gamma   90.00
#
_symmetry.space_group_name_H-M   'P 1'
#
loop_
_entity.id
_entity.type
_entity.pdbx_description
1 polymer ?
#
loop_
_entity_poly.entity_id
_entity_poly.type
_entity_poly.pdbx_seq_one_letter_code
_entity_poly.pdbx_strand_id
1 'polypeptide(L)'
;MDLEPQKDAPSEAEKIEFAEPITRKPLEILRDTEALIRRPTVAALVPLLPGKIRDRIETASDVADNTLNELAEIDVDEISDWELRPARIQVGLSFVGFGALMVIMLLLYLSTLHPELNAIAQVGQYWYQYVWFVCLGVAGMFILGREAMRPITKLKRSKKRKNVLLDEDSW
;
A
#
# COMPACT_ATOMS: atom_id res chain seq x y z
N MET A 1 -68.98 -11.91 26.56
CA MET A 1 -67.95 -12.44 25.66
C MET A 1 -67.75 -11.38 24.58
N ASP A 2 -67.38 -10.16 24.93
CA ASP A 2 -66.02 -9.68 25.29
C ASP A 2 -64.98 -10.03 24.22
N LEU A 3 -64.52 -8.98 23.52
CA LEU A 3 -63.13 -8.69 23.14
C LEU A 3 -63.15 -7.46 22.21
N GLU A 4 -63.06 -6.26 22.80
CA GLU A 4 -62.71 -5.05 22.06
C GLU A 4 -61.23 -5.13 21.62
N PRO A 5 -60.87 -4.71 20.39
CA PRO A 5 -59.48 -4.69 19.99
C PRO A 5 -58.78 -3.48 20.63
N GLN A 6 -57.88 -3.78 21.55
CA GLN A 6 -56.98 -2.87 22.24
C GLN A 6 -56.20 -2.01 21.22
N LYS A 7 -56.46 -0.70 21.24
CA LYS A 7 -55.78 0.31 20.43
C LYS A 7 -54.65 0.92 21.26
N ASP A 8 -53.57 0.19 21.46
CA ASP A 8 -52.34 0.75 22.04
C ASP A 8 -51.11 0.00 21.53
N ALA A 9 -50.47 0.54 20.50
CA ALA A 9 -49.06 0.31 20.22
C ALA A 9 -48.49 1.58 19.60
N PRO A 10 -47.57 2.30 20.27
CA PRO A 10 -46.83 3.38 19.64
C PRO A 10 -45.88 2.73 18.63
N SER A 11 -46.25 2.77 17.36
CA SER A 11 -45.35 2.50 16.23
C SER A 11 -44.47 3.74 15.99
N GLU A 12 -43.66 4.10 16.96
CA GLU A 12 -42.44 4.84 16.66
C GLU A 12 -41.35 3.77 16.57
N ALA A 13 -41.16 3.27 15.34
CA ALA A 13 -39.92 2.62 14.99
C ALA A 13 -38.82 3.67 15.22
N GLU A 14 -38.17 3.57 16.36
CA GLU A 14 -36.94 4.28 16.69
C GLU A 14 -36.00 4.05 15.51
N LYS A 15 -35.88 5.07 14.65
CA LYS A 15 -34.83 5.11 13.62
C LYS A 15 -33.53 5.16 14.40
N ILE A 16 -32.98 3.99 14.68
CA ILE A 16 -31.58 3.86 15.04
C ILE A 16 -30.83 4.40 13.82
N GLU A 17 -30.46 5.67 13.87
CA GLU A 17 -29.47 6.23 12.98
C GLU A 17 -28.20 5.44 13.24
N PHE A 18 -27.98 4.40 12.43
CA PHE A 18 -26.67 3.81 12.28
C PHE A 18 -25.78 4.96 11.82
N ALA A 19 -25.04 5.55 12.75
CA ALA A 19 -24.01 6.50 12.44
C ALA A 19 -23.10 5.82 11.43
N GLU A 20 -23.09 6.31 10.19
CA GLU A 20 -22.15 5.84 9.19
C GLU A 20 -20.75 5.95 9.82
N PRO A 21 -19.95 4.87 9.81
CA PRO A 21 -18.64 4.92 10.41
C PRO A 21 -17.87 6.05 9.74
N ILE A 22 -17.41 7.01 10.56
CA ILE A 22 -16.58 8.12 10.10
C ILE A 22 -15.47 7.51 9.25
N THR A 23 -15.48 7.78 7.95
CA THR A 23 -14.45 7.34 7.00
C THR A 23 -13.14 7.99 7.40
N ARG A 24 -12.38 7.33 8.27
CA ARG A 24 -11.05 7.78 8.69
C ARG A 24 -10.09 7.55 7.54
N LYS A 25 -9.19 8.51 7.32
CA LYS A 25 -8.19 8.37 6.26
C LYS A 25 -7.26 7.19 6.58
N PRO A 26 -6.83 6.40 5.59
CA PRO A 26 -5.97 5.24 5.84
C PRO A 26 -4.66 5.61 6.55
N LEU A 27 -4.13 6.82 6.31
CA LEU A 27 -2.91 7.32 6.96
C LEU A 27 -3.15 7.75 8.41
N GLU A 28 -4.35 8.20 8.77
CA GLU A 28 -4.74 8.44 10.16
C GLU A 28 -4.81 7.12 10.94
N ILE A 29 -5.35 6.06 10.34
CA ILE A 29 -5.37 4.72 10.94
C ILE A 29 -3.93 4.22 11.16
N LEU A 30 -3.04 4.42 10.20
CA LEU A 30 -1.64 4.02 10.33
C LEU A 30 -0.93 4.80 11.45
N ARG A 31 -1.14 6.11 11.55
CA ARG A 31 -0.62 6.92 12.66
C ARG A 31 -1.14 6.43 14.00
N ASP A 32 -2.45 6.23 14.14
CA ASP A 32 -3.07 5.86 15.40
C ASP A 32 -2.61 4.46 15.86
N THR A 33 -2.49 3.52 14.92
CA THR A 33 -1.98 2.15 15.19
C THR A 33 -0.51 2.13 15.57
N GLU A 34 0.33 2.94 14.90
CA GLU A 34 1.73 3.11 15.27
C GLU A 34 1.88 3.72 16.67
N ALA A 35 1.12 4.80 16.93
CA ALA A 35 1.19 5.52 18.20
C ALA A 35 0.76 4.65 19.39
N LEU A 36 -0.23 3.77 19.18
CA LEU A 36 -0.67 2.77 20.15
C LEU A 36 0.45 1.79 20.53
N ILE A 37 1.40 1.49 19.64
CA ILE A 37 2.48 0.55 19.89
C ILE A 37 3.74 1.29 20.40
N ARG A 38 4.14 2.38 19.74
CA ARG A 38 5.38 3.09 20.06
C ARG A 38 5.35 3.73 21.44
N ARG A 39 4.32 4.53 21.75
CA ARG A 39 4.26 5.29 23.00
C ARG A 39 4.43 4.43 24.26
N PRO A 40 3.72 3.30 24.43
CA PRO A 40 3.94 2.44 25.58
C PRO A 40 5.30 1.74 25.54
N THR A 41 5.80 1.37 24.36
CA THR A 41 7.11 0.72 24.21
C THR A 41 8.25 1.66 24.60
N VAL A 42 8.21 2.91 24.16
CA VAL A 42 9.17 3.95 24.52
C VAL A 42 9.08 4.25 26.01
N ALA A 43 7.86 4.42 26.57
CA ALA A 43 7.67 4.65 28.00
C ALA A 43 8.23 3.50 28.88
N ALA A 44 8.15 2.25 28.41
CA ALA A 44 8.70 1.10 29.11
C ALA A 44 10.24 1.01 29.00
N LEU A 45 10.82 1.37 27.85
CA LEU A 45 12.25 1.24 27.59
C LEU A 45 13.08 2.41 28.12
N VAL A 46 12.58 3.64 28.00
CA VAL A 46 13.24 4.88 28.42
C VAL A 46 13.85 4.82 29.83
N PRO A 47 13.14 4.35 30.89
CA PRO A 47 13.72 4.28 32.24
C PRO A 47 14.79 3.19 32.42
N LEU A 48 14.88 2.23 31.51
CA LEU A 48 15.84 1.11 31.58
C LEU A 48 17.14 1.37 30.82
N LEU A 49 17.20 2.46 30.04
CA LEU A 49 18.27 2.72 29.09
C LEU A 49 19.31 3.73 29.65
N PRO A 50 20.59 3.56 29.30
CA PRO A 50 21.61 4.58 29.56
C PRO A 50 21.30 5.91 28.86
N GLY A 51 21.61 7.04 29.50
CA GLY A 51 21.20 8.39 29.05
C GLY A 51 21.40 8.69 27.56
N LYS A 52 22.57 8.35 26.99
CA LYS A 52 22.82 8.57 25.55
C LYS A 52 21.87 7.80 24.61
N ILE A 53 21.44 6.61 25.01
CA ILE A 53 20.53 5.77 24.22
C ILE A 53 19.08 6.22 24.46
N ARG A 54 18.77 6.59 25.69
CA ARG A 54 17.49 7.19 26.08
C ARG A 54 17.18 8.44 25.24
N ASP A 55 18.10 9.42 25.23
CA ASP A 55 17.90 10.69 24.51
C ASP A 55 17.67 10.46 23.02
N ARG A 56 18.39 9.48 22.42
CA ARG A 56 18.22 9.10 21.02
C ARG A 56 16.86 8.47 20.73
N ILE A 57 16.37 7.62 21.62
CA ILE A 57 15.07 6.95 21.46
C ILE A 57 13.93 7.94 21.66
N GLU A 58 14.03 8.84 22.64
CA GLU A 58 13.06 9.94 22.82
C GLU A 58 13.04 10.83 21.58
N THR A 59 14.21 11.29 21.11
CA THR A 59 14.31 12.12 19.88
C THR A 59 13.76 11.40 18.65
N ALA A 60 14.08 10.12 18.45
CA ALA A 60 13.57 9.35 17.32
C ALA A 60 12.05 9.14 17.41
N SER A 61 11.54 8.95 18.61
CA SER A 61 10.10 8.86 18.88
C SER A 61 9.40 10.18 18.54
N ASP A 62 9.97 11.32 18.90
CA ASP A 62 9.38 12.64 18.58
C ASP A 62 9.40 12.92 17.07
N VAL A 63 10.51 12.59 16.39
CA VAL A 63 10.60 12.68 14.92
C VAL A 63 9.55 11.79 14.26
N ALA A 64 9.33 10.58 14.76
CA ALA A 64 8.30 9.68 14.25
C ALA A 64 6.89 10.25 14.44
N ASP A 65 6.57 10.82 15.61
CA ASP A 65 5.24 11.42 15.88
C ASP A 65 4.98 12.60 14.93
N ASN A 66 5.96 13.48 14.73
CA ASN A 66 5.85 14.60 13.79
C ASN A 66 5.67 14.12 12.35
N THR A 67 6.51 13.19 11.90
CA THR A 67 6.45 12.67 10.52
C THR A 67 5.12 11.96 10.24
N LEU A 68 4.60 11.20 11.20
CA LEU A 68 3.32 10.50 11.05
C LEU A 68 2.12 11.45 11.12
N ASN A 69 2.22 12.54 11.88
CA ASN A 69 1.22 13.61 11.85
C ASN A 69 1.18 14.29 10.48
N GLU A 70 2.34 14.68 9.94
CA GLU A 70 2.45 15.23 8.58
C GLU A 70 1.91 14.23 7.54
N LEU A 71 2.20 12.93 7.69
CA LEU A 71 1.71 11.89 6.79
C LEU A 71 0.19 11.71 6.88
N ALA A 72 -0.39 11.83 8.07
CA ALA A 72 -1.84 11.73 8.27
C ALA A 72 -2.61 12.90 7.63
N GLU A 73 -1.97 14.06 7.47
CA GLU A 73 -2.56 15.21 6.76
C GLU A 73 -2.67 14.99 5.25
N ILE A 74 -1.84 14.10 4.68
CA ILE A 74 -1.87 13.79 3.25
C ILE A 74 -3.22 13.17 2.89
N ASP A 75 -3.91 13.79 1.93
CA ASP A 75 -5.09 13.21 1.32
C ASP A 75 -4.70 12.22 0.23
N VAL A 76 -4.81 10.91 0.54
CA VAL A 76 -4.52 9.83 -0.42
C VAL A 76 -5.44 9.90 -1.63
N ASP A 77 -6.64 10.46 -1.48
CA ASP A 77 -7.59 10.64 -2.59
C ASP A 77 -7.18 11.79 -3.54
N GLU A 78 -6.26 12.67 -3.11
CA GLU A 78 -5.64 13.68 -3.97
C GLU A 78 -4.44 13.14 -4.75
N ILE A 79 -3.82 12.02 -4.30
CA ILE A 79 -2.75 11.35 -5.03
C ILE A 79 -3.33 10.75 -6.30
N SER A 80 -3.04 11.39 -7.43
CA SER A 80 -3.52 10.93 -8.72
C SER A 80 -2.90 9.57 -9.04
N ASP A 81 -3.74 8.66 -9.55
CA ASP A 81 -3.37 7.35 -10.07
C ASP A 81 -2.22 7.40 -11.11
N TRP A 82 -1.99 8.58 -11.69
CA TRP A 82 -0.85 8.92 -12.54
C TRP A 82 0.51 8.90 -11.81
N GLU A 83 0.57 9.40 -10.58
CA GLU A 83 1.80 9.50 -9.79
C GLU A 83 2.30 8.12 -9.34
N LEU A 84 1.37 7.18 -9.17
CA LEU A 84 1.66 5.78 -8.85
C LEU A 84 2.08 4.95 -10.08
N ARG A 85 1.87 5.46 -11.30
CA ARG A 85 2.24 4.77 -12.55
C ARG A 85 3.73 4.42 -12.65
N PRO A 86 4.70 5.33 -12.41
CA PRO A 86 6.12 4.98 -12.47
C PRO A 86 6.50 3.88 -11.48
N ALA A 87 5.97 3.90 -10.26
CA ALA A 87 6.21 2.85 -9.27
C ALA A 87 5.67 1.48 -9.75
N ARG A 88 4.45 1.43 -10.30
CA ARG A 88 3.89 0.19 -10.84
C ARG A 88 4.66 -0.34 -12.05
N ILE A 89 5.18 0.54 -12.91
CA ILE A 89 6.06 0.16 -14.03
C ILE A 89 7.38 -0.42 -13.51
N GLN A 90 7.99 0.20 -12.50
CA GLN A 90 9.23 -0.30 -11.89
C GLN A 90 9.04 -1.68 -11.26
N VAL A 91 7.91 -1.93 -10.59
CA VAL A 91 7.56 -3.25 -10.06
C VAL A 91 7.39 -4.26 -11.20
N GLY A 92 6.68 -3.91 -12.28
CA GLY A 92 6.58 -4.79 -13.44
C GLY A 92 7.94 -5.13 -14.04
N LEU A 93 8.81 -4.13 -14.21
CA LEU A 93 10.16 -4.30 -14.75
C LEU A 93 11.06 -5.15 -13.85
N SER A 94 10.97 -4.99 -12.52
CA SER A 94 11.76 -5.79 -11.58
C SER A 94 11.35 -7.26 -11.63
N PHE A 95 10.06 -7.58 -11.79
CA PHE A 95 9.58 -8.95 -11.96
C PHE A 95 10.11 -9.58 -13.26
N VAL A 96 10.07 -8.84 -14.38
CA VAL A 96 10.63 -9.32 -15.65
C VAL A 96 12.13 -9.57 -15.53
N GLY A 97 12.87 -8.60 -14.99
CA GLY A 97 14.32 -8.70 -14.81
C GLY A 97 14.72 -9.82 -13.88
N PHE A 98 14.03 -9.96 -12.74
CA PHE A 98 14.27 -11.03 -11.78
C PHE A 98 13.96 -12.41 -12.38
N GLY A 99 12.83 -12.56 -13.08
CA GLY A 99 12.49 -13.80 -13.78
C GLY A 99 13.56 -14.19 -14.80
N ALA A 100 14.00 -13.25 -15.64
CA ALA A 100 15.06 -13.49 -16.62
C ALA A 100 16.40 -13.87 -15.95
N LEU A 101 16.79 -13.15 -14.90
CA LEU A 101 18.01 -13.43 -14.15
C LEU A 101 17.97 -14.83 -13.51
N MET A 102 16.84 -15.21 -12.92
CA MET A 102 16.68 -16.54 -12.30
C MET A 102 16.73 -17.66 -13.32
N VAL A 103 16.21 -17.46 -14.54
CA VAL A 103 16.37 -18.44 -15.63
C VAL A 103 17.83 -18.59 -16.03
N ILE A 104 18.57 -17.48 -16.19
CA ILE A 104 20.00 -17.52 -16.51
C ILE A 104 20.78 -18.23 -15.39
N MET A 105 20.47 -17.91 -14.13
CA MET A 105 21.10 -18.53 -12.97
C MET A 105 20.81 -20.04 -12.92
N LEU A 106 19.58 -20.45 -13.23
CA LEU A 106 19.21 -21.87 -13.32
C LEU A 106 19.99 -22.58 -14.43
N LEU A 107 20.14 -21.96 -15.61
CA LEU A 107 20.93 -22.51 -16.71
C LEU A 107 22.40 -22.65 -16.34
N LEU A 108 22.98 -21.64 -15.69
CA LEU A 108 24.36 -21.68 -15.20
C LEU A 108 24.55 -22.78 -14.15
N TYR A 109 23.59 -22.92 -13.22
CA TYR A 109 23.57 -23.97 -12.21
C TYR A 109 23.59 -25.35 -12.86
N LEU A 110 22.71 -25.59 -13.83
CA LEU A 110 22.62 -26.88 -14.55
C LEU A 110 23.90 -27.16 -15.34
N SER A 111 24.44 -26.15 -16.02
CA SER A 111 25.67 -26.27 -16.80
C SER A 111 26.92 -26.55 -15.96
N THR A 112 26.93 -26.14 -14.70
CA THR A 112 28.11 -26.27 -13.82
C THR A 112 28.06 -27.53 -12.97
N LEU A 113 26.89 -27.89 -12.42
CA LEU A 113 26.76 -29.02 -11.50
C LEU A 113 26.38 -30.34 -12.17
N HIS A 114 25.71 -30.30 -13.33
CA HIS A 114 25.26 -31.51 -14.02
C HIS A 114 25.66 -31.53 -15.50
N PRO A 115 26.97 -31.44 -15.81
CA PRO A 115 27.45 -31.58 -17.18
C PRO A 115 27.13 -32.96 -17.77
N GLU A 116 26.88 -33.98 -16.93
CA GLU A 116 26.49 -35.32 -17.38
C GLU A 116 25.06 -35.44 -17.92
N LEU A 117 24.17 -34.50 -17.61
CA LEU A 117 22.77 -34.55 -18.04
C LEU A 117 22.59 -33.94 -19.43
N ASN A 118 21.93 -34.66 -20.33
CA ASN A 118 21.52 -34.13 -21.63
C ASN A 118 20.47 -33.01 -21.44
N ALA A 119 20.43 -32.01 -22.33
CA ALA A 119 19.58 -30.82 -22.20
C ALA A 119 18.09 -31.15 -21.96
N ILE A 120 17.59 -32.22 -22.60
CA ILE A 120 16.20 -32.68 -22.43
C ILE A 120 15.97 -33.24 -21.02
N ALA A 121 16.95 -33.95 -20.46
CA ALA A 121 16.87 -34.50 -19.10
C ALA A 121 16.95 -33.39 -18.05
N GLN A 122 17.76 -32.36 -18.28
CA GLN A 122 17.84 -31.17 -17.42
C GLN A 122 16.49 -30.43 -17.37
N VAL A 123 15.87 -30.20 -18.53
CA VAL A 123 14.55 -29.57 -18.62
C VAL A 123 13.47 -30.43 -17.96
N GLY A 124 13.52 -31.75 -18.12
CA GLY A 124 12.58 -32.66 -17.47
C GLY A 124 12.68 -32.63 -15.94
N GLN A 125 13.89 -32.65 -15.40
CA GLN A 125 14.12 -32.69 -13.95
C GLN A 125 13.83 -31.34 -13.26
N TYR A 126 14.09 -30.21 -13.94
CA TYR A 126 13.92 -28.87 -13.39
C TYR A 126 12.76 -28.09 -14.04
N TRP A 127 11.81 -28.82 -14.64
CA TRP A 127 10.66 -28.25 -15.36
C TRP A 127 9.87 -27.27 -14.49
N TYR A 128 9.61 -27.65 -13.23
CA TYR A 128 8.81 -26.84 -12.31
C TYR A 128 9.47 -25.49 -12.04
N GLN A 129 10.77 -25.48 -11.77
CA GLN A 129 11.55 -24.27 -11.50
C GLN A 129 11.61 -23.37 -12.75
N TYR A 130 11.82 -23.96 -13.92
CA TYR A 130 11.81 -23.22 -15.18
C TYR A 130 10.46 -22.54 -15.43
N VAL A 131 9.35 -23.31 -15.34
CA VAL A 131 8.00 -22.78 -15.51
C VAL A 131 7.72 -21.68 -14.48
N TRP A 132 8.11 -21.87 -13.22
CA TRP A 132 7.92 -20.87 -12.18
C TRP A 132 8.59 -19.53 -12.51
N PHE A 133 9.86 -19.54 -12.90
CA PHE A 133 10.59 -18.30 -13.23
C PHE A 133 10.06 -17.62 -14.49
N VAL A 134 9.68 -18.41 -15.52
CA VAL A 134 9.06 -17.87 -16.72
C VAL A 134 7.70 -17.25 -16.40
N CYS A 135 6.86 -17.92 -15.61
CA CYS A 135 5.57 -17.38 -15.19
C CYS A 135 5.72 -16.08 -14.40
N LEU A 136 6.73 -15.98 -13.53
CA LEU A 136 7.04 -14.75 -12.79
C LEU A 136 7.42 -13.60 -13.73
N GLY A 137 8.24 -13.86 -14.75
CA GLY A 137 8.57 -12.87 -15.78
C GLY A 137 7.36 -12.47 -16.64
N VAL A 138 6.54 -13.43 -17.05
CA VAL A 138 5.31 -13.18 -17.82
C VAL A 138 4.34 -12.33 -17.01
N ALA A 139 4.16 -12.60 -15.71
CA ALA A 139 3.34 -11.77 -14.82
C ALA A 139 3.84 -10.32 -14.79
N GLY A 140 5.16 -10.10 -14.73
CA GLY A 140 5.76 -8.76 -14.83
C GLY A 140 5.44 -8.07 -16.17
N MET A 141 5.51 -8.80 -17.29
CA MET A 141 5.14 -8.29 -18.62
C MET A 141 3.65 -7.93 -18.70
N PHE A 142 2.76 -8.70 -18.07
CA PHE A 142 1.33 -8.36 -17.99
C PHE A 142 1.08 -7.09 -17.18
N ILE A 143 1.80 -6.88 -16.07
CA ILE A 143 1.72 -5.64 -15.28
C ILE A 143 2.14 -4.44 -16.14
N LEU A 144 3.25 -4.56 -16.87
CA LEU A 144 3.73 -3.54 -17.80
C LEU A 144 2.74 -3.27 -18.93
N GLY A 145 2.21 -4.33 -19.55
CA GLY A 145 1.21 -4.23 -20.62
C GLY A 145 -0.06 -3.52 -20.16
N ARG A 146 -0.56 -3.87 -18.97
CA ARG A 146 -1.70 -3.20 -18.34
C ARG A 146 -1.43 -1.71 -18.12
N GLU A 147 -0.25 -1.35 -17.63
CA GLU A 147 0.12 0.05 -17.42
C GLU A 147 0.36 0.82 -18.72
N ALA A 148 0.84 0.15 -19.78
CA ALA A 148 1.02 0.75 -21.11
C ALA A 148 -0.32 1.05 -21.80
N MET A 149 -1.30 0.16 -21.66
CA MET A 149 -2.66 0.34 -22.20
C MET A 149 -3.53 1.30 -21.38
N ARG A 150 -3.11 1.68 -20.17
CA ARG A 150 -3.89 2.58 -19.29
C ARG A 150 -3.97 3.98 -19.91
N PRO A 151 -5.18 4.54 -20.12
CA PRO A 151 -5.34 5.87 -20.68
C PRO A 151 -4.75 6.92 -19.72
N ILE A 152 -3.98 7.85 -20.28
CA ILE A 152 -3.35 8.93 -19.53
C ILE A 152 -4.40 10.02 -19.30
N THR A 153 -5.28 9.84 -18.32
CA THR A 153 -6.15 10.90 -17.84
C THR A 153 -5.29 11.89 -17.04
N LYS A 154 -4.69 12.86 -17.73
CA LYS A 154 -4.14 14.06 -17.06
C LYS A 154 -5.33 14.78 -16.43
N LEU A 155 -5.52 14.60 -15.13
CA LEU A 155 -6.51 15.35 -14.37
C LEU A 155 -6.21 16.83 -14.57
N LYS A 156 -7.19 17.52 -15.16
CA LYS A 156 -7.16 18.93 -15.56
C LYS A 156 -7.21 19.82 -14.30
N ARG A 157 -6.27 19.69 -13.37
CA ARG A 157 -6.26 20.40 -12.07
C ARG A 157 -5.30 21.59 -12.00
N SER A 158 -4.89 22.17 -13.13
CA SER A 158 -4.13 23.44 -13.12
C SER A 158 -5.01 24.70 -13.30
N LYS A 159 -6.29 24.57 -13.69
CA LYS A 159 -7.14 25.75 -13.95
C LYS A 159 -7.88 26.30 -12.73
N LYS A 160 -8.11 25.52 -11.67
CA LYS A 160 -8.83 26.01 -10.47
C LYS A 160 -7.94 26.80 -9.51
N ARG A 161 -6.66 26.42 -9.36
CA ARG A 161 -5.69 27.17 -8.53
C ARG A 161 -5.31 28.53 -9.12
N LYS A 162 -5.32 28.69 -10.44
CA LYS A 162 -5.05 30.01 -11.08
C LYS A 162 -6.19 31.01 -10.89
N ASN A 163 -7.43 30.56 -10.81
CA ASN A 163 -8.55 31.49 -10.62
C ASN A 163 -8.70 31.95 -9.18
N VAL A 164 -8.36 31.12 -8.19
CA VAL A 164 -8.38 31.53 -6.77
C VAL A 164 -7.26 32.54 -6.47
N LEU A 165 -6.08 32.36 -7.07
CA LEU A 165 -4.94 33.28 -6.87
C LEU A 165 -5.03 34.59 -7.66
N LEU A 166 -5.99 34.71 -8.59
CA LEU A 166 -6.25 35.96 -9.34
C LEU A 166 -7.46 36.73 -8.80
N ASP A 167 -8.29 36.12 -7.94
CA ASP A 167 -9.42 36.78 -7.27
C ASP A 167 -9.00 37.46 -5.95
N GLU A 168 -7.92 37.00 -5.29
CA GLU A 168 -7.41 37.64 -4.06
C GLU A 168 -6.58 38.90 -4.30
N ASP A 169 -6.14 39.16 -5.53
CA ASP A 169 -5.37 40.35 -5.90
C ASP A 169 -6.26 41.50 -6.45
N SER A 170 -7.59 41.38 -6.36
CA SER A 170 -8.53 42.32 -6.97
C SER A 170 -9.49 43.00 -5.99
N TRP A 171 -9.09 43.35 -4.76
CA TRP A 171 -9.79 44.36 -3.95
C TRP A 171 -8.84 45.11 -3.02
#